data_AF-A0A7G2K0S4-F1
#
_entry.id   AF-A0A7G2K0S4-F1
#
_cell.length_a   1.000
_cell.length_b   1.000
_cell.length_c   1.000
_cell.angle_alpha   90.00
_cell.angle_beta   90.00
_cell.angle_gamma   90.00
#
_symmetry.space_group_name_H-M   'P 1'
#
loop_
_entity.id
_entity.type
_entity.pdbx_description
1 polymer ?
#
loop_
_entity_poly.entity_id
_entity_poly.type
_entity_poly.pdbx_seq_one_letter_code
_entity_poly.pdbx_strand_id
1 'polypeptide(L)'
;IINGAECEPYITCDDRLMRERADEIIKGIRILRYILHPEKVVIAIEDNKPEAISAIRNALQGTNDISIRVIPTKYPSGATKQLIYLLTGIEVPSGERSSSIGVLMQNVGTMFAIKRAVINDEPLIERVVTLTGNKIAEKGN
;
A
#
# COMPACT_ATOMS: atom_id res chain seq x y z
N ILE A 1 -1.28 0.49 8.97
CA ILE A 1 -1.90 0.96 7.71
C ILE A 1 -0.97 0.61 6.57
N ILE A 2 -1.48 -0.03 5.52
CA ILE A 2 -0.76 -0.25 4.26
C ILE A 2 -1.31 0.77 3.26
N ASN A 3 -0.44 1.66 2.81
CA ASN A 3 -0.77 2.74 1.90
C ASN A 3 -0.63 2.24 0.45
N GLY A 4 -1.76 2.01 -0.21
CA GLY A 4 -1.87 1.80 -1.66
C GLY A 4 -2.56 2.97 -2.38
N ALA A 5 -2.63 4.14 -1.74
CA ALA A 5 -3.06 5.37 -2.40
C ALA A 5 -1.89 5.93 -3.23
N GLU A 6 -2.11 6.08 -4.52
CA GLU A 6 -1.13 6.54 -5.50
C GLU A 6 -1.81 7.68 -6.26
N CYS A 7 -1.69 8.87 -5.67
CA CYS A 7 -2.45 10.06 -6.04
C CYS A 7 -1.62 11.04 -6.88
N GLU A 8 -0.31 10.81 -7.00
CA GLU A 8 0.61 11.53 -7.85
C GLU A 8 0.27 11.30 -9.32
N PRO A 9 0.02 12.36 -10.11
CA PRO A 9 -0.28 12.21 -11.53
C PRO A 9 0.78 11.39 -12.25
N TYR A 10 0.31 10.51 -13.14
CA TYR A 10 1.11 9.61 -13.99
C TYR A 10 1.84 8.46 -13.30
N ILE A 11 1.95 8.42 -11.97
CA ILE A 11 2.56 7.28 -11.27
C ILE A 11 1.53 6.14 -11.17
N THR A 12 1.97 4.92 -11.48
CA THR A 12 1.12 3.72 -11.61
C THR A 12 1.81 2.45 -11.09
N CYS A 13 3.00 2.57 -10.49
CA CYS A 13 3.79 1.41 -10.09
C CYS A 13 3.12 0.64 -8.95
N ASP A 14 2.48 1.33 -8.00
CA ASP A 14 1.78 0.70 -6.88
C ASP A 14 0.45 0.08 -7.34
N ASP A 15 -0.30 0.73 -8.25
CA ASP A 15 -1.47 0.12 -8.89
C ASP A 15 -1.10 -1.20 -9.57
N ARG A 16 -0.07 -1.19 -10.41
CA ARG A 16 0.39 -2.38 -11.14
C ARG A 16 0.86 -3.48 -10.19
N LEU A 17 1.61 -3.11 -9.15
CA LEU A 17 2.07 -4.06 -8.16
C LEU A 17 0.89 -4.71 -7.40
N MET A 18 -0.11 -3.93 -6.99
CA MET A 18 -1.31 -4.45 -6.33
C MET A 18 -2.13 -5.37 -7.25
N ARG A 19 -2.21 -5.07 -8.54
CA ARG A 19 -2.94 -5.89 -9.52
C ARG A 19 -2.26 -7.23 -9.79
N GLU A 20 -0.94 -7.21 -9.95
CA GLU A 20 -0.20 -8.37 -10.45
C GLU A 20 0.48 -9.20 -9.38
N ARG A 21 0.66 -8.65 -8.17
CA ARG A 21 1.38 -9.29 -7.06
C ARG A 21 0.61 -9.21 -5.73
N ALA A 22 -0.72 -9.15 -5.81
CA ALA A 22 -1.62 -9.10 -4.64
C ALA A 22 -1.28 -10.15 -3.56
N ASP A 23 -1.17 -11.43 -3.94
CA ASP A 23 -0.88 -12.51 -3.00
C ASP A 23 0.47 -12.35 -2.30
N GLU A 24 1.47 -11.83 -3.01
CA GLU A 24 2.80 -11.58 -2.43
C GLU A 24 2.78 -10.39 -1.47
N ILE A 25 2.05 -9.34 -1.80
CA ILE A 25 1.79 -8.21 -0.89
C ILE A 25 1.11 -8.71 0.38
N ILE A 26 0.06 -9.53 0.28
CA ILE A 26 -0.66 -10.08 1.45
C ILE A 26 0.29 -10.92 2.33
N LYS A 27 1.15 -11.75 1.74
CA LYS A 27 2.17 -12.50 2.50
C LYS A 27 3.14 -11.56 3.24
N GLY A 28 3.60 -10.50 2.58
CA GLY A 28 4.44 -9.47 3.20
C GLY A 28 3.77 -8.76 4.39
N ILE A 29 2.49 -8.43 4.23
CA ILE A 29 1.68 -7.85 5.32
C ILE A 29 1.57 -8.82 6.49
N ARG A 30 1.35 -10.11 6.23
CA ARG A 30 1.23 -11.14 7.28
C ARG A 30 2.53 -11.35 8.05
N ILE A 31 3.68 -11.29 7.37
CA ILE A 31 4.99 -11.30 8.03
C ILE A 31 5.11 -10.11 8.98
N LEU A 32 4.82 -8.90 8.49
CA LEU A 32 4.92 -7.70 9.32
C LEU A 32 3.93 -7.73 10.49
N ARG A 33 2.72 -8.24 10.26
CA ARG A 33 1.69 -8.45 11.29
C ARG A 33 2.18 -9.43 12.37
N TYR A 34 2.84 -10.52 11.99
CA TYR A 34 3.42 -11.48 12.93
C TYR A 34 4.51 -10.85 13.80
N ILE A 35 5.32 -9.95 13.24
CA ILE A 35 6.40 -9.29 13.99
C ILE A 35 5.82 -8.25 14.96
N LEU A 36 4.93 -7.39 14.48
CA LEU A 36 4.48 -6.21 15.20
C LEU A 36 3.25 -6.42 16.08
N HIS A 37 2.52 -7.52 15.88
CA HIS A 37 1.28 -7.84 16.59
C HIS A 37 0.27 -6.67 16.66
N PRO A 38 -0.03 -5.97 15.54
CA PRO A 38 -0.95 -4.85 15.56
C PRO A 38 -2.39 -5.31 15.84
N GLU A 39 -3.17 -4.48 16.53
CA GLU A 39 -4.59 -4.74 16.78
C GLU A 39 -5.40 -4.81 15.48
N LYS A 40 -5.07 -3.96 14.50
CA LYS A 40 -5.78 -3.85 13.22
C LYS A 40 -4.82 -3.63 12.06
N VAL A 41 -5.09 -4.30 10.94
CA VAL A 41 -4.42 -4.07 9.66
C VAL A 41 -5.44 -3.62 8.63
N VAL A 42 -5.14 -2.52 7.97
CA VAL A 42 -5.96 -1.94 6.91
C VAL A 42 -5.09 -1.62 5.71
N ILE A 43 -5.53 -2.03 4.52
CA ILE A 43 -4.99 -1.61 3.23
C ILE A 43 -5.90 -0.51 2.69
N ALA A 44 -5.36 0.68 2.47
CA ALA A 44 -6.11 1.78 1.87
C ALA A 44 -5.81 1.87 0.37
N ILE A 45 -6.86 1.88 -0.46
CA ILE A 45 -6.77 1.92 -1.92
C ILE A 45 -7.76 2.97 -2.43
N GLU A 46 -7.36 3.77 -3.41
CA GLU A 46 -8.24 4.78 -4.01
C GLU A 46 -9.34 4.15 -4.89
N ASP A 47 -10.51 4.78 -4.92
CA ASP A 47 -11.69 4.30 -5.66
C ASP A 47 -11.49 4.25 -7.19
N ASN A 48 -10.52 5.00 -7.72
CA ASN A 48 -10.16 4.96 -9.14
C ASN A 48 -9.29 3.74 -9.55
N LYS A 49 -9.00 2.81 -8.63
CA LYS A 49 -8.20 1.60 -8.89
C LYS A 49 -9.02 0.30 -8.75
N PRO A 50 -10.09 0.10 -9.53
CA PRO A 50 -11.01 -1.02 -9.34
C PRO A 50 -10.34 -2.40 -9.51
N GLU A 51 -9.35 -2.50 -10.41
CA GLU A 51 -8.62 -3.74 -10.64
C GLU A 51 -7.72 -4.12 -9.45
N ALA A 52 -7.00 -3.15 -8.86
CA ALA A 52 -6.22 -3.38 -7.66
C ALA A 52 -7.12 -3.78 -6.48
N ILE A 53 -8.26 -3.10 -6.30
CA ILE A 53 -9.24 -3.45 -5.27
C ILE A 53 -9.73 -4.89 -5.45
N SER A 54 -10.05 -5.29 -6.69
CA SER A 54 -10.49 -6.65 -7.01
C SER A 54 -9.41 -7.69 -6.72
N ALA A 55 -8.18 -7.46 -7.17
CA ALA A 55 -7.06 -8.37 -6.95
C ALA A 55 -6.76 -8.57 -5.46
N ILE A 56 -6.72 -7.50 -4.67
CA ILE A 56 -6.50 -7.57 -3.23
C ILE A 56 -7.67 -8.25 -2.50
N ARG A 57 -8.92 -8.00 -2.91
CA ARG A 57 -10.09 -8.72 -2.38
C ARG A 57 -10.00 -10.22 -2.63
N ASN A 58 -9.58 -10.61 -3.84
CA ASN A 58 -9.42 -12.01 -4.20
C ASN A 58 -8.31 -12.68 -3.38
N ALA A 59 -7.16 -12.02 -3.21
CA ALA A 59 -6.05 -12.50 -2.38
C ALA A 59 -6.41 -12.64 -0.88
N LEU A 60 -7.45 -11.94 -0.41
CA LEU A 60 -7.96 -12.02 0.96
C LEU A 60 -9.17 -12.93 1.14
N GLN A 61 -9.67 -13.59 0.07
CA GLN A 61 -10.83 -14.47 0.17
C GLN A 61 -10.65 -15.55 1.25
N GLY A 62 -11.69 -15.72 2.07
CA GLY A 62 -11.67 -16.69 3.18
C GLY A 62 -10.88 -16.27 4.41
N THR A 63 -10.38 -15.02 4.47
CA THR A 63 -9.60 -14.51 5.61
C THR A 63 -10.14 -13.16 6.10
N ASN A 64 -9.94 -12.87 7.39
CA ASN A 64 -10.43 -11.65 8.05
C ASN A 64 -9.33 -10.92 8.85
N ASP A 65 -8.06 -11.28 8.64
CA ASP A 65 -6.92 -10.73 9.36
C ASP A 65 -6.48 -9.35 8.85
N ILE A 66 -6.90 -8.99 7.63
CA ILE A 66 -6.59 -7.72 6.98
C ILE A 66 -7.88 -7.15 6.37
N SER A 67 -8.13 -5.86 6.60
CA SER A 67 -9.27 -5.14 6.03
C SER A 67 -8.85 -4.26 4.84
N ILE A 68 -9.76 -4.05 3.89
CA ILE A 68 -9.57 -3.11 2.78
C ILE A 68 -10.46 -1.90 3.03
N ARG A 69 -9.89 -0.70 2.91
CA ARG A 69 -10.64 0.55 2.91
C ARG A 69 -10.48 1.26 1.56
N VAL A 70 -11.58 1.37 0.83
CA VAL A 70 -11.63 2.19 -0.39
C VAL A 70 -11.79 3.64 0.02
N ILE A 71 -10.93 4.52 -0.51
CA ILE A 71 -10.91 5.96 -0.19
C ILE A 71 -11.18 6.80 -1.44
N PRO A 72 -11.73 8.02 -1.31
CA PRO A 72 -11.92 8.91 -2.45
C PRO A 72 -10.59 9.31 -3.11
N THR A 73 -10.54 9.30 -4.44
CA THR A 73 -9.41 9.84 -5.21
C THR A 73 -9.39 11.37 -5.13
N LYS A 74 -8.81 11.92 -4.06
CA LYS A 74 -8.70 13.37 -3.85
C LYS A 74 -7.34 13.75 -3.33
N TYR A 75 -6.53 14.41 -4.16
CA TYR A 75 -5.22 14.89 -3.75
C TYR A 75 -5.31 15.92 -2.61
N PRO A 76 -4.46 15.83 -1.55
CA PRO A 76 -3.45 14.80 -1.28
C PRO A 76 -3.94 13.71 -0.29
N SER A 77 -4.72 12.74 -0.78
CA SER A 77 -5.26 11.59 -0.02
C SER A 77 -4.18 10.61 0.44
N GLY A 78 -3.09 10.46 -0.33
CA GLY A 78 -1.97 9.56 -0.03
C GLY A 78 -0.98 10.08 1.02
N ALA A 79 -1.09 11.35 1.42
CA ALA A 79 -0.22 11.94 2.42
C ALA A 79 -0.50 11.35 3.81
N THR A 80 0.57 10.97 4.54
CA THR A 80 0.49 10.20 5.79
C THR A 80 -0.53 10.73 6.79
N LYS A 81 -0.52 12.03 7.09
CA LYS A 81 -1.41 12.61 8.11
C LYS A 81 -2.87 12.58 7.67
N GLN A 82 -3.12 12.90 6.40
CA GLN A 82 -4.44 12.92 5.78
C GLN A 82 -5.04 11.52 5.72
N LEU A 83 -4.24 10.54 5.31
CA LEU A 83 -4.69 9.16 5.22
C LEU A 83 -5.01 8.59 6.61
N ILE A 84 -4.15 8.85 7.61
CA ILE A 84 -4.43 8.44 8.99
C ILE A 84 -5.75 9.04 9.45
N TYR A 85 -5.92 10.36 9.33
CA TYR A 85 -7.15 11.03 9.74
C TYR A 85 -8.39 10.47 9.01
N LEU A 86 -8.30 10.23 7.70
CA LEU A 86 -9.41 9.68 6.91
C LEU A 86 -9.81 8.26 7.36
N LEU A 87 -8.84 7.46 7.83
CA LEU A 87 -9.07 6.07 8.25
C LEU A 87 -9.45 5.94 9.73
N THR A 88 -8.93 6.80 10.59
CA THR A 88 -9.02 6.66 12.06
C THR A 88 -9.76 7.80 12.74
N GLY A 89 -9.90 8.95 12.10
CA GLY A 89 -10.38 10.20 12.72
C GLY A 89 -9.36 10.87 13.65
N ILE A 90 -8.13 10.34 13.74
CA ILE A 90 -7.09 10.84 14.65
C ILE A 90 -6.12 11.73 13.86
N GLU A 91 -5.88 12.94 14.36
CA GLU A 91 -4.84 13.82 13.82
C GLU A 91 -3.47 13.47 14.41
N VAL A 92 -2.44 13.45 13.56
CA VAL A 92 -1.05 13.34 14.02
C VAL A 92 -0.57 14.72 14.47
N PRO A 93 -0.17 14.90 15.74
CA PRO A 93 0.27 16.19 16.26
C PRO A 93 1.36 16.84 15.41
N SER A 94 1.44 18.17 15.45
CA SER A 94 2.48 18.90 14.73
C SER A 94 3.86 18.52 15.29
N GLY A 95 4.84 18.28 14.42
CA GLY A 95 6.17 17.83 14.81
C GLY A 95 6.30 16.35 15.24
N GLU A 96 5.19 15.64 15.43
CA GLU A 96 5.20 14.23 15.84
C GLU A 96 5.11 13.26 14.66
N ARG A 97 5.49 12.01 14.93
CA ARG A 97 5.39 10.87 13.99
C ARG A 97 4.12 10.09 14.28
N SER A 98 3.55 9.43 13.27
CA SER A 98 2.38 8.56 13.44
C SER A 98 2.57 7.45 14.49
N SER A 99 3.81 7.04 14.75
CA SER A 99 4.13 6.07 15.79
C SER A 99 3.84 6.57 17.21
N SER A 100 3.80 7.89 17.46
CA SER A 100 3.43 8.42 18.78
C SER A 100 1.96 8.18 19.11
N ILE A 101 1.10 8.04 18.10
CA ILE A 101 -0.32 7.69 18.23
C ILE A 101 -0.59 6.20 17.97
N GLY A 102 0.45 5.35 18.00
CA GLY A 102 0.33 3.91 17.80
C GLY A 102 0.06 3.48 16.36
N VAL A 103 0.28 4.36 15.37
CA VAL A 103 0.00 4.07 13.96
C VAL A 103 1.30 3.91 13.17
N LEU A 104 1.52 2.71 12.64
CA LEU A 104 2.54 2.45 11.63
C LEU A 104 1.91 2.48 10.23
N MET A 105 2.50 3.25 9.31
CA MET A 105 2.11 3.28 7.92
C MET A 105 3.26 2.79 7.03
N GLN A 106 2.97 1.92 6.08
CA GLN A 106 3.95 1.39 5.13
C GLN A 106 3.36 1.36 3.71
N ASN A 107 4.18 1.59 2.69
CA ASN A 107 3.77 1.50 1.29
C ASN A 107 3.58 0.02 0.86
N VAL A 108 2.72 -0.22 -0.13
CA VAL A 108 2.47 -1.58 -0.68
C VAL A 108 3.73 -2.23 -1.27
N GLY A 109 4.58 -1.47 -1.95
CA GLY A 109 5.88 -1.91 -2.46
C GLY A 109 6.82 -2.41 -1.37
N THR A 110 6.78 -1.80 -0.19
CA THR A 110 7.54 -2.28 0.98
C THR A 110 7.07 -3.66 1.41
N MET A 111 5.75 -3.95 1.37
CA MET A 111 5.24 -5.27 1.75
C MET A 111 5.71 -6.35 0.78
N PHE A 112 5.68 -6.04 -0.52
CA PHE A 112 6.23 -6.91 -1.55
C PHE A 112 7.72 -7.19 -1.31
N ALA A 113 8.51 -6.16 -1.00
CA ALA A 113 9.94 -6.30 -0.68
C ALA A 113 10.18 -7.16 0.57
N ILE A 114 9.39 -6.96 1.65
CA ILE A 114 9.50 -7.77 2.88
C ILE A 114 9.25 -9.24 2.58
N LYS A 115 8.22 -9.57 1.79
CA LYS A 115 7.95 -10.95 1.39
C LYS A 115 9.18 -11.56 0.72
N ARG A 116 9.79 -10.85 -0.23
CA ARG A 116 10.97 -11.36 -0.96
C ARG A 116 12.16 -11.54 -0.05
N ALA A 117 12.46 -10.56 0.80
CA ALA A 117 13.57 -10.66 1.74
C ALA A 117 13.44 -11.85 2.69
N VAL A 118 12.23 -12.12 3.20
CA VAL A 118 12.02 -13.16 4.22
C VAL A 118 11.77 -14.55 3.64
N ILE A 119 10.99 -14.65 2.56
CA ILE A 119 10.61 -15.95 1.97
C ILE A 119 11.60 -16.37 0.88
N ASN A 120 12.05 -15.42 0.07
CA ASN A 120 12.89 -15.71 -1.10
C ASN A 120 14.39 -15.48 -0.83
N ASP A 121 14.77 -15.02 0.38
CA ASP A 121 16.14 -14.61 0.72
C ASP A 121 16.71 -13.56 -0.25
N GLU A 122 15.82 -12.67 -0.73
CA GLU A 122 16.15 -11.71 -1.77
C GLU A 122 16.05 -10.27 -1.24
N PRO A 123 17.19 -9.55 -1.13
CA PRO A 123 17.17 -8.17 -0.68
C PRO A 123 16.47 -7.25 -1.70
N LEU A 124 16.16 -6.01 -1.30
CA LEU A 124 15.58 -5.02 -2.21
C LEU A 124 16.62 -4.58 -3.26
N ILE A 125 16.68 -5.32 -4.36
CA ILE A 125 17.61 -5.09 -5.49
C ILE A 125 16.90 -4.51 -6.72
N GLU A 126 15.57 -4.59 -6.77
CA GLU A 126 14.76 -4.09 -7.88
C GLU A 126 13.46 -3.45 -7.38
N ARG A 127 12.92 -2.54 -8.20
CA ARG A 127 11.63 -1.87 -7.96
C ARG A 127 10.92 -1.58 -9.28
N VAL A 128 9.59 -1.59 -9.25
CA VAL A 128 8.76 -1.13 -10.37
C VAL A 128 8.90 0.39 -10.49
N VAL A 129 8.98 0.89 -11.73
CA VAL A 129 9.08 2.32 -12.03
C VAL A 129 8.07 2.68 -13.10
N THR A 130 7.37 3.81 -12.98
CA THR A 130 6.53 4.27 -14.10
C THR A 130 7.36 5.11 -15.07
N LEU A 131 7.37 4.73 -16.35
CA LEU A 131 7.94 5.51 -17.44
C LEU A 131 6.81 6.10 -18.30
N THR A 132 6.75 7.42 -18.37
CA THR A 132 5.65 8.15 -19.03
C THR A 132 6.11 9.50 -19.58
N GLY A 133 5.25 10.17 -20.35
CA GLY A 133 5.50 11.45 -20.98
C GLY A 133 5.49 11.41 -22.51
N ASN A 134 5.29 12.57 -23.14
CA ASN A 134 5.03 12.67 -24.58
C ASN A 134 6.20 12.26 -25.48
N LYS A 135 7.41 12.18 -24.93
CA LYS A 135 8.64 11.81 -25.67
C LYS A 135 9.07 10.36 -25.42
N ILE A 136 8.29 9.59 -24.65
CA ILE A 136 8.55 8.17 -24.42
C ILE A 136 7.73 7.37 -25.44
N ALA A 137 8.43 6.62 -26.29
CA ALA A 137 7.81 5.75 -27.29
C ALA A 137 7.07 4.57 -26.64
N GLU A 138 7.73 3.91 -25.68
CA GLU A 138 7.19 2.77 -24.94
C GLU A 138 6.95 3.16 -23.48
N LYS A 139 5.72 3.59 -23.19
CA LYS A 139 5.30 3.90 -21.82
C LYS A 139 4.94 2.62 -21.08
N GLY A 140 5.16 2.59 -19.78
CA GLY A 140 4.85 1.40 -19.00
C GLY A 140 5.42 1.41 -17.60
N ASN A 141 5.46 0.21 -17.04
CA ASN A 141 5.94 -0.11 -15.70
C ASN A 141 6.96 -1.22 -15.73
#